data_AF-A0A2S9YT96-F1
#
_entry.id   AF-A0A2S9YT96-F1
#
_cell.length_a   1.000
_cell.length_b   1.000
_cell.length_c   1.000
_cell.angle_alpha   90.00
_cell.angle_beta   90.00
_cell.angle_gamma   90.00
#
_symmetry.space_group_name_H-M   'P 1'
#
loop_
_entity.id
_entity.type
_entity.pdbx_description
1 polymer ?
#
loop_
_entity_poly.entity_id
_entity_poly.type
_entity_poly.pdbx_seq_one_letter_code
_entity_poly.pdbx_strand_id
1 'polypeptide(L)'
;MGGVSFPLISDFHPKGEIATSMGVYLADKGITDRATVLINAGGTVRYTQSVGPSGERDMEALVAECEKIDASWPSELPEFVAPQGLPAGAELYIKDRCLFSRWAMYARSNLHIESSLAVRNVSQDPQAREQLVRVGGKPQAPALVIGDQVMYESTDIAAHLAKTCSWL
;
A
#
# COMPACT_ATOMS: atom_id res chain seq x y z
N MET A 1 2.15 16.91 15.77
CA MET A 1 2.17 15.62 15.05
C MET A 1 1.90 15.91 13.58
N GLY A 2 2.96 16.19 12.82
CA GLY A 2 2.88 16.52 11.39
C GLY A 2 2.65 15.24 10.59
N GLY A 3 1.39 14.87 10.41
CA GLY A 3 1.01 13.83 9.47
C GLY A 3 1.20 14.36 8.06
N VAL A 4 1.77 13.52 7.20
CA VAL A 4 1.84 13.79 5.77
C VAL A 4 0.48 13.40 5.17
N SER A 5 -0.15 14.29 4.38
CA SER A 5 -1.51 14.08 3.84
C SER A 5 -1.55 13.25 2.56
N PHE A 6 -0.43 12.63 2.19
CA PHE A 6 -0.28 11.87 0.96
C PHE A 6 0.37 10.50 1.23
N PRO A 7 0.16 9.50 0.37
CA PRO A 7 0.75 8.18 0.52
C PRO A 7 2.28 8.25 0.56
N LEU A 8 2.89 7.51 1.48
CA LEU A 8 4.33 7.34 1.55
C LEU A 8 4.71 5.93 1.10
N ILE A 9 5.70 5.84 0.22
CA ILE A 9 6.28 4.56 -0.17
C ILE A 9 7.49 4.23 0.72
N SER A 10 7.64 2.95 1.01
CA SER A 10 8.61 2.41 1.95
C SER A 10 9.58 1.50 1.20
N ASP A 11 10.74 2.03 0.78
CA ASP A 11 11.70 1.34 -0.11
C ASP A 11 12.79 0.56 0.67
N PHE A 12 12.37 -0.25 1.64
CA PHE A 12 13.28 -0.93 2.57
C PHE A 12 13.71 -2.33 2.14
N HIS A 13 12.82 -3.12 1.52
CA HIS A 13 13.14 -4.50 1.13
C HIS A 13 12.33 -4.97 -0.10
N PRO A 14 13.00 -5.38 -1.19
CA PRO A 14 14.43 -5.24 -1.44
C PRO A 14 14.87 -3.77 -1.33
N LYS A 15 16.02 -3.52 -0.69
CA LYS A 15 16.43 -2.16 -0.33
C LYS A 15 16.71 -1.34 -1.59
N GLY A 16 16.02 -0.22 -1.76
CA GLY A 16 16.26 0.67 -2.88
C GLY A 16 15.73 0.15 -4.21
N GLU A 17 14.84 -0.84 -4.24
CA GLU A 17 14.30 -1.40 -5.48
C GLU A 17 13.57 -0.32 -6.28
N ILE A 18 12.71 0.45 -5.61
CA ILE A 18 11.95 1.53 -6.25
C ILE A 18 12.91 2.65 -6.66
N ALA A 19 13.80 3.08 -5.76
CA ALA A 19 14.81 4.09 -6.06
C ALA A 19 15.70 3.69 -7.24
N THR A 20 16.03 2.40 -7.37
CA THR A 20 16.82 1.87 -8.49
C THR A 20 16.02 1.95 -9.78
N SER A 21 14.74 1.54 -9.77
CA SER A 21 13.86 1.64 -10.95
C SER A 21 13.69 3.08 -11.46
N MET A 22 13.79 4.06 -10.55
CA MET A 22 13.71 5.49 -10.85
C MET A 22 15.09 6.12 -11.15
N GLY A 23 16.17 5.34 -11.10
CA GLY A 23 17.54 5.81 -11.36
C GLY A 23 18.12 6.76 -10.30
N VAL A 24 17.54 6.79 -9.10
CA VAL A 24 17.92 7.70 -8.00
C VAL A 24 18.60 6.98 -6.84
N TYR A 25 18.83 5.67 -6.94
CA TYR A 25 19.55 4.93 -5.90
C TYR A 25 21.07 5.12 -6.03
N LEU A 26 21.72 5.59 -4.97
CA LEU A 26 23.18 5.75 -4.88
C LEU A 26 23.79 4.51 -4.21
N ALA A 27 24.13 3.52 -5.01
CA ALA A 27 24.58 2.20 -4.53
C ALA A 27 25.85 2.26 -3.67
N ASP A 28 26.79 3.15 -4.00
CA ASP A 28 28.03 3.39 -3.26
C ASP A 28 27.78 3.91 -1.83
N LYS A 29 26.71 4.69 -1.66
CA LYS A 29 26.31 5.29 -0.38
C LYS A 29 25.20 4.51 0.33
N GLY A 30 24.55 3.58 -0.37
CA GLY A 30 23.43 2.80 0.14
C GLY A 30 22.21 3.63 0.52
N ILE A 31 22.01 4.78 -0.13
CA ILE A 31 20.92 5.74 0.10
C ILE A 31 20.26 6.16 -1.23
N THR A 32 19.07 6.74 -1.14
CA THR A 32 18.43 7.39 -2.28
C THR A 32 18.92 8.83 -2.40
N ASP A 33 19.12 9.30 -3.62
CA ASP A 33 19.41 10.68 -3.92
C ASP A 33 18.23 11.59 -3.57
N ARG A 34 18.49 12.88 -3.33
CA ARG A 34 17.42 13.86 -3.15
C ARG A 34 16.94 14.30 -4.53
N ALA A 35 15.92 13.60 -5.03
CA ALA A 35 15.31 13.88 -6.31
C ALA A 35 13.85 14.33 -6.20
N THR A 36 13.37 14.99 -7.25
CA THR A 36 11.97 15.35 -7.48
C THR A 36 11.60 14.91 -8.88
N VAL A 37 10.45 14.27 -9.03
CA VAL A 37 9.88 13.85 -10.30
C VAL A 37 8.47 14.43 -10.38
N LEU A 38 8.16 15.15 -11.44
CA LEU A 38 6.79 15.62 -11.71
C LEU A 38 6.19 14.77 -12.82
N ILE A 39 5.02 14.21 -12.53
CA ILE A 39 4.27 13.32 -13.41
C ILE A 39 2.95 14.04 -13.72
N ASN A 40 2.59 14.12 -15.00
CA ASN A 40 1.31 14.73 -15.37
C ASN A 40 0.13 13.79 -15.13
N ALA A 41 -1.09 14.29 -15.32
CA ALA A 41 -2.32 13.52 -15.12
C ALA A 41 -2.41 12.23 -15.98
N GLY A 42 -1.73 12.19 -17.13
CA GLY A 42 -1.62 10.99 -17.97
C GLY A 42 -0.59 9.96 -17.50
N GLY A 43 -0.02 10.11 -16.30
CA GLY A 43 0.96 9.18 -15.73
C GLY A 43 2.34 9.26 -16.40
N THR A 44 2.63 10.32 -17.15
CA THR A 44 3.92 10.48 -17.84
C THR A 44 4.81 11.48 -17.11
N VAL A 45 6.07 11.11 -16.91
CA VAL A 45 7.10 12.03 -16.37
C VAL A 45 7.25 13.23 -17.30
N ARG A 46 7.24 14.44 -16.72
CA ARG A 46 7.44 15.72 -17.44
C ARG A 46 8.67 16.47 -16.96
N TYR A 47 9.08 16.23 -15.72
CA TYR A 47 10.22 16.89 -15.13
C TYR A 47 10.92 15.96 -14.14
N THR A 48 12.25 16.04 -14.09
CA THR A 48 13.09 15.34 -13.11
C THR A 48 14.22 16.26 -12.67
N GLN A 49 14.48 16.33 -11.37
CA GLN A 49 15.61 17.07 -10.82
C GLN A 49 16.25 16.29 -9.68
N SER A 50 17.57 16.15 -9.71
CA SER A 50 18.37 15.77 -8.55
C SER A 50 19.06 17.01 -8.01
N VAL A 51 19.13 17.11 -6.68
CA VAL A 51 19.92 18.14 -5.98
C VAL A 51 21.08 17.52 -5.18
N GLY A 52 21.32 16.22 -5.32
CA GLY A 52 22.28 15.48 -4.50
C GLY A 52 21.79 15.28 -3.04
N PRO A 53 22.40 14.38 -2.25
CA PRO A 53 21.94 14.05 -0.90
C PRO A 53 21.81 15.26 0.05
N SER A 54 22.65 16.28 -0.15
CA SER A 54 22.75 17.47 0.69
C SER A 54 22.18 18.74 0.07
N GLY A 55 21.76 18.73 -1.21
CA GLY A 55 21.21 19.92 -1.85
C GLY A 55 19.79 20.22 -1.42
N GLU A 56 19.30 21.42 -1.72
CA GLU A 56 17.96 21.87 -1.37
C GLU A 56 17.08 21.97 -2.61
N ARG A 57 15.79 21.70 -2.45
CA ARG A 57 14.82 21.87 -3.53
C ARG A 57 14.43 23.34 -3.60
N ASP A 58 14.43 23.88 -4.80
CA ASP A 58 13.82 25.18 -5.05
C ASP A 58 12.30 25.00 -5.19
N MET A 59 11.57 25.33 -4.14
CA MET A 59 10.12 25.15 -4.09
C MET A 59 9.39 26.08 -5.06
N GLU A 60 9.87 27.31 -5.28
CA GLU A 60 9.25 28.26 -6.20
C GLU A 60 9.40 27.78 -7.64
N ALA A 61 10.60 27.30 -8.01
CA ALA A 61 10.84 26.72 -9.32
C ALA A 61 9.97 25.46 -9.57
N LEU A 62 9.80 24.60 -8.56
CA LEU A 62 8.96 23.41 -8.66
C LEU A 62 7.47 23.75 -8.83
N VAL A 63 6.97 24.75 -8.09
CA VAL A 63 5.58 25.24 -8.26
C VAL A 63 5.38 25.78 -9.68
N ALA A 64 6.29 26.62 -10.16
CA ALA A 64 6.21 27.16 -11.52
C ALA A 64 6.25 26.05 -12.58
N GLU A 65 6.99 24.96 -12.34
CA GLU A 65 7.00 23.82 -13.25
C GLU A 65 5.69 23.02 -13.21
N CYS A 66 5.11 22.82 -12.03
CA CYS A 66 3.78 22.23 -11.89
C CYS A 66 2.72 23.04 -12.66
N GLU A 67 2.72 24.37 -12.53
CA GLU A 67 1.79 25.26 -13.23
C GLU A 67 1.91 25.15 -14.76
N LYS A 68 3.14 25.05 -15.29
CA LYS A 68 3.35 24.83 -16.73
C LYS A 68 2.81 23.48 -17.18
N ILE A 69 3.07 22.42 -16.41
CA ILE A 69 2.60 21.07 -16.73
C ILE A 69 1.07 21.04 -16.72
N ASP A 70 0.44 21.65 -15.71
CA ASP A 70 -1.01 21.74 -15.58
C ASP A 70 -1.64 22.53 -16.74
N ALA A 71 -1.12 23.72 -17.05
CA ALA A 71 -1.59 24.53 -18.18
C ALA A 71 -1.44 23.84 -19.54
N SER A 72 -0.50 22.89 -19.66
CA SER A 72 -0.30 22.10 -20.89
C SER A 72 -1.25 20.92 -21.01
N TRP A 73 -2.00 20.58 -19.96
CA TRP A 73 -2.92 19.44 -19.95
C TRP A 73 -4.21 19.78 -20.72
N PRO A 74 -4.49 19.11 -21.86
CA PRO A 74 -5.54 19.55 -22.79
C PRO A 74 -6.94 19.03 -22.45
N SER A 75 -7.10 18.27 -21.37
CA SER A 75 -8.28 17.44 -21.10
C SER A 75 -8.72 17.55 -19.65
N GLU A 76 -9.86 16.97 -19.31
CA GLU A 76 -10.23 16.71 -17.92
C GLU A 76 -9.23 15.76 -17.26
N LEU A 77 -9.12 15.83 -15.93
CA LEU A 77 -8.33 14.87 -15.16
C LEU A 77 -8.94 13.47 -15.34
N PRO A 78 -8.12 12.43 -15.53
CA PRO A 78 -8.64 11.08 -15.60
C PRO A 78 -9.33 10.71 -14.28
N GLU A 79 -10.36 9.87 -14.38
CA GLU A 79 -11.02 9.34 -13.20
C GLU A 79 -10.02 8.57 -12.33
N PHE A 80 -10.07 8.83 -11.03
CA PHE A 80 -9.27 8.06 -10.07
C PHE A 80 -9.92 6.70 -9.88
N VAL A 81 -9.36 5.67 -10.51
CA VAL A 81 -10.01 4.37 -10.70
C VAL A 81 -10.26 3.49 -9.46
N ALA A 82 -9.87 3.77 -8.22
CA ALA A 82 -9.81 2.78 -7.11
C ALA A 82 -9.22 1.37 -7.45
N PRO A 83 -8.48 0.72 -6.53
CA PRO A 83 -8.17 -0.70 -6.71
C PRO A 83 -9.47 -1.53 -6.70
N GLN A 84 -9.48 -2.69 -7.36
CA GLN A 84 -10.65 -3.58 -7.45
C GLN A 84 -11.28 -3.84 -6.08
N GLY A 85 -10.44 -3.93 -5.05
CA GLY A 85 -10.86 -4.12 -3.67
C GLY A 85 -11.36 -5.54 -3.42
N LEU A 86 -11.72 -5.83 -2.17
CA LEU A 86 -12.26 -7.13 -1.82
C LEU A 86 -13.73 -7.25 -2.18
N PRO A 87 -14.20 -8.46 -2.54
CA PRO A 87 -15.62 -8.72 -2.68
C PRO A 87 -16.36 -8.45 -1.36
N ALA A 88 -17.63 -8.06 -1.48
CA ALA A 88 -18.48 -7.77 -0.33
C ALA A 88 -18.56 -8.99 0.61
N GLY A 89 -18.44 -8.73 1.91
CA GLY A 89 -18.51 -9.77 2.95
C GLY A 89 -17.19 -10.49 3.24
N ALA A 90 -16.05 -10.03 2.70
CA ALA A 90 -14.75 -10.53 3.11
C ALA A 90 -14.47 -10.26 4.59
N GLU A 91 -14.00 -11.27 5.32
CA GLU A 91 -13.70 -11.20 6.75
C GLU A 91 -12.29 -11.72 7.05
N LEU A 92 -11.55 -11.02 7.91
CA LEU A 92 -10.26 -11.43 8.43
C LEU A 92 -10.41 -11.93 9.87
N TYR A 93 -10.16 -13.20 10.09
CA TYR A 93 -10.11 -13.81 11.41
C TYR A 93 -8.68 -13.71 11.95
N ILE A 94 -8.54 -13.23 13.18
CA ILE A 94 -7.28 -13.10 13.90
C ILE A 94 -7.34 -13.79 15.25
N LYS A 95 -6.18 -13.95 15.87
CA LYS A 95 -6.03 -14.35 17.28
C LYS A 95 -5.03 -13.48 18.00
N ASP A 96 -5.21 -13.35 19.32
CA ASP A 96 -4.34 -12.57 20.18
C ASP A 96 -2.91 -13.14 20.25
N ARG A 97 -1.94 -12.26 20.53
CA ARG A 97 -0.53 -12.60 20.73
C ARG A 97 0.04 -13.48 19.60
N CYS A 98 -0.31 -13.17 18.36
CA CYS A 98 0.15 -13.91 17.19
C CYS A 98 0.83 -12.98 16.18
N LEU A 99 2.09 -13.28 15.85
CA LEU A 99 2.87 -12.53 14.88
C LEU A 99 2.23 -12.56 13.48
N PHE A 100 1.73 -13.72 13.06
CA PHE A 100 1.08 -13.90 11.76
C PHE A 100 -0.23 -13.11 11.65
N SER A 101 -1.06 -13.11 12.70
CA SER A 101 -2.26 -12.25 12.76
C SER A 101 -1.90 -10.78 12.66
N ARG A 102 -0.82 -10.37 13.34
CA ARG A 102 -0.34 -8.98 13.31
C ARG A 102 0.13 -8.58 11.92
N TRP A 103 0.81 -9.46 11.20
CA TRP A 103 1.20 -9.22 9.81
C TRP A 103 0.00 -9.04 8.88
N ALA A 104 -1.03 -9.89 8.99
CA ALA A 104 -2.25 -9.72 8.21
C ALA A 104 -2.95 -8.38 8.53
N MET A 105 -2.98 -7.99 9.81
CA MET A 105 -3.50 -6.68 10.24
C MET A 105 -2.68 -5.50 9.72
N TYR A 106 -1.35 -5.63 9.66
CA TYR A 106 -0.50 -4.59 9.06
C TYR A 106 -0.71 -4.48 7.56
N ALA A 107 -0.86 -5.58 6.83
CA ALA A 107 -1.20 -5.54 5.42
C ALA A 107 -2.52 -4.78 5.20
N ARG A 108 -3.56 -5.10 5.98
CA ARG A 108 -4.86 -4.40 5.97
C ARG A 108 -4.70 -2.89 6.21
N SER A 109 -3.88 -2.50 7.18
CA SER A 109 -3.72 -1.07 7.53
C SER A 109 -2.86 -0.29 6.55
N ASN A 110 -1.78 -0.91 6.04
CA ASN A 110 -0.93 -0.30 5.02
C ASN A 110 -1.65 -0.10 3.69
N LEU A 111 -2.68 -0.92 3.41
CA LEU A 111 -3.54 -0.79 2.24
C LEU A 111 -4.75 0.11 2.49
N HIS A 112 -4.91 0.64 3.71
CA HIS A 112 -6.02 1.52 4.08
C HIS A 112 -7.42 0.93 3.83
N ILE A 113 -7.55 -0.39 3.93
CA ILE A 113 -8.81 -1.12 3.66
C ILE A 113 -9.56 -1.48 4.94
N GLU A 114 -9.38 -0.70 6.02
CA GLU A 114 -10.01 -0.99 7.30
C GLU A 114 -11.53 -0.96 7.26
N SER A 115 -12.11 -0.10 6.43
CA SER A 115 -13.55 0.00 6.19
C SER A 115 -14.11 -1.15 5.37
N SER A 116 -13.30 -1.74 4.48
CA SER A 116 -13.73 -2.78 3.53
C SER A 116 -13.46 -4.21 4.00
N LEU A 117 -12.52 -4.40 4.95
CA LEU A 117 -12.17 -5.71 5.50
C LEU A 117 -12.48 -5.76 7.01
N ALA A 118 -13.58 -6.42 7.36
CA ALA A 118 -13.98 -6.62 8.75
C ALA A 118 -13.02 -7.60 9.45
N VAL A 119 -12.81 -7.41 10.76
CA VAL A 119 -11.90 -8.24 11.56
C VAL A 119 -12.68 -8.92 12.69
N ARG A 120 -12.46 -10.23 12.85
CA ARG A 120 -13.04 -11.06 13.93
C ARG A 120 -11.92 -11.68 14.76
N ASN A 121 -12.01 -11.61 16.10
CA ASN A 121 -10.97 -12.16 16.98
C ASN A 121 -11.42 -13.47 17.65
N VAL A 122 -10.87 -14.60 17.20
CA VAL A 122 -11.23 -15.93 17.70
C VAL A 122 -10.68 -16.25 19.10
N SER A 123 -9.78 -15.41 19.63
CA SER A 123 -9.32 -15.52 21.02
C SER A 123 -10.29 -14.88 22.01
N GLN A 124 -11.09 -13.93 21.55
CA GLN A 124 -11.99 -13.12 22.38
C GLN A 124 -13.46 -13.48 22.18
N ASP A 125 -13.79 -14.00 20.99
CA ASP A 125 -15.15 -14.34 20.59
C ASP A 125 -15.24 -15.83 20.21
N PRO A 126 -15.87 -16.67 21.07
CA PRO A 126 -16.15 -18.07 20.76
C PRO A 126 -17.01 -18.26 19.50
N GLN A 127 -17.95 -17.33 19.21
CA GLN A 127 -18.80 -17.43 18.03
C GLN A 127 -17.99 -17.22 16.76
N ALA A 128 -17.07 -16.25 16.75
CA ALA A 128 -16.12 -16.07 15.64
C ALA A 128 -15.27 -17.33 15.42
N ARG A 129 -14.85 -18.01 16.50
CA ARG A 129 -14.09 -19.26 16.40
C ARG A 129 -14.93 -20.39 15.79
N GLU A 130 -16.17 -20.56 16.25
CA GLU A 130 -17.09 -21.58 15.71
C GLU A 130 -17.42 -21.31 14.24
N GLN A 131 -17.65 -20.05 13.87
CA GLN A 131 -17.86 -19.64 12.49
C GLN A 131 -16.65 -19.97 11.62
N LEU A 132 -15.43 -19.65 12.08
CA LEU A 132 -14.21 -19.99 11.34
C LEU A 132 -14.05 -21.50 11.12
N VAL A 133 -14.35 -22.32 12.13
CA VAL A 133 -14.34 -23.78 12.00
C VAL A 133 -15.40 -24.24 11.01
N ARG A 134 -16.59 -23.63 11.01
CA ARG A 134 -17.66 -23.96 10.06
C ARG A 134 -17.28 -23.64 8.62
N VAL A 135 -16.69 -22.47 8.36
CA VAL A 135 -16.38 -22.04 6.97
C VAL A 135 -15.06 -22.59 6.45
N GLY A 136 -14.05 -22.76 7.30
CA GLY A 136 -12.70 -23.17 6.89
C GLY A 136 -12.25 -24.53 7.39
N GLY A 137 -13.08 -25.22 8.19
CA GLY A 137 -12.82 -26.57 8.69
C GLY A 137 -11.84 -26.65 9.87
N LYS A 138 -11.16 -25.56 10.23
CA LYS A 138 -10.19 -25.53 11.34
C LYS A 138 -10.15 -24.16 12.04
N PRO A 139 -9.79 -24.11 13.34
CA PRO A 139 -9.77 -22.87 14.13
C PRO A 139 -8.45 -22.06 13.96
N GLN A 140 -7.66 -22.35 12.92
CA GLN A 140 -6.37 -21.69 12.70
C GLN A 140 -6.59 -20.22 12.35
N ALA A 141 -5.86 -19.31 13.00
CA ALA A 141 -5.82 -17.89 12.65
C ALA A 141 -4.35 -17.43 12.51
N PRO A 142 -4.05 -16.48 11.61
CA PRO A 142 -5.00 -15.71 10.80
C PRO A 142 -5.72 -16.52 9.72
N ALA A 143 -6.89 -16.06 9.31
CA ALA A 143 -7.61 -16.62 8.17
C ALA A 143 -8.39 -15.52 7.43
N LEU A 144 -8.17 -15.37 6.14
CA LEU A 144 -8.97 -14.51 5.27
C LEU A 144 -10.07 -15.36 4.63
N VAL A 145 -11.33 -14.98 4.85
CA VAL A 145 -12.52 -15.65 4.31
C VAL A 145 -13.13 -14.75 3.23
N ILE A 146 -13.29 -15.31 2.04
CA ILE A 146 -13.88 -14.65 0.87
C ILE A 146 -14.89 -15.61 0.25
N GLY A 147 -16.18 -15.41 0.55
CA GLY A 147 -17.23 -16.36 0.15
C GLY A 147 -16.92 -17.75 0.69
N ASP A 148 -16.78 -18.72 -0.21
CA ASP A 148 -16.45 -20.13 0.12
C ASP A 148 -14.94 -20.41 0.22
N GLN A 149 -14.08 -19.42 -0.07
CA GLN A 149 -12.63 -19.58 -0.02
C GLN A 149 -12.07 -19.11 1.30
N VAL A 150 -11.16 -19.92 1.87
CA VAL A 150 -10.45 -19.59 3.12
C VAL A 150 -8.95 -19.73 2.92
N MET A 151 -8.21 -18.67 3.25
CA MET A 151 -6.75 -18.59 3.16
C MET A 151 -6.16 -18.42 4.55
N TYR A 152 -5.19 -19.25 4.93
CA TYR A 152 -4.67 -19.32 6.30
C TYR A 152 -3.24 -18.78 6.47
N GLU A 153 -2.44 -18.77 5.41
CA GLU A 153 -1.04 -18.37 5.51
C GLU A 153 -0.93 -16.85 5.46
N SER A 154 -0.31 -16.23 6.46
CA SER A 154 -0.29 -14.76 6.55
C SER A 154 0.46 -14.10 5.41
N THR A 155 1.45 -14.78 4.83
CA THR A 155 2.17 -14.33 3.63
C THR A 155 1.25 -14.29 2.43
N ASP A 156 0.45 -15.34 2.24
CA ASP A 156 -0.49 -15.45 1.12
C ASP A 156 -1.62 -14.44 1.29
N ILE A 157 -2.11 -14.27 2.52
CA ILE A 157 -3.11 -13.25 2.86
C ILE A 157 -2.56 -11.88 2.49
N ALA A 158 -1.37 -11.52 2.96
CA ALA A 158 -0.78 -10.22 2.68
C ALA A 158 -0.57 -10.00 1.17
N ALA A 159 -0.07 -11.01 0.45
CA ALA A 159 0.13 -10.95 -1.00
C ALA A 159 -1.20 -10.81 -1.75
N HIS A 160 -2.24 -11.53 -1.35
CA HIS A 160 -3.56 -11.44 -1.95
C HIS A 160 -4.18 -10.06 -1.70
N LEU A 161 -4.10 -9.54 -0.48
CA LEU A 161 -4.58 -8.19 -0.17
C LEU A 161 -3.84 -7.14 -0.99
N ALA A 162 -2.53 -7.23 -1.11
CA ALA A 162 -1.74 -6.31 -1.93
C ALA A 162 -2.15 -6.38 -3.41
N LYS A 163 -2.28 -7.57 -3.97
CA LYS A 163 -2.67 -7.76 -5.37
C LYS A 163 -4.08 -7.24 -5.68
N THR A 164 -5.02 -7.43 -4.77
CA THR A 164 -6.44 -7.13 -5.04
C THR A 164 -6.82 -5.70 -4.61
N CYS A 165 -6.16 -5.17 -3.58
CA CYS A 165 -6.48 -3.88 -2.97
C CYS A 165 -5.42 -2.81 -3.22
N SER A 166 -4.41 -3.08 -4.05
CA SER A 166 -3.48 -2.07 -4.54
C SER A 166 -3.65 -1.84 -6.03
N TRP A 167 -2.93 -0.83 -6.52
CA TRP A 167 -2.90 -0.42 -7.92
C TRP A 167 -1.84 -1.15 -8.75
N LEU A 168 -1.16 -2.12 -8.12
CA LEU A 168 -0.02 -2.86 -8.66
C LEU A 168 -0.40 -4.31 -9.00
#